data_AF-A0A928UUD3-F1
#
_entry.id   AF-A0A928UUD3-F1
#
_cell.length_a   1.000
_cell.length_b   1.000
_cell.length_c   1.000
_cell.angle_alpha   90.00
_cell.angle_beta   90.00
_cell.angle_gamma   90.00
#
_symmetry.space_group_name_H-M   'P 1'
#
loop_
_entity.id
_entity.type
_entity.pdbx_description
1 polymer ?
#
loop_
_entity_poly.entity_id
_entity_poly.type
_entity_poly.pdbx_seq_one_letter_code
_entity_poly.pdbx_strand_id
1 'polypeptide(L)'
;MKNFTIAILSFLLLLTAFTAQAQQENCESISEISLDRLTPLLDKNDFSQVDVLLTTIESVCGVSEVTQRIRILRLIIDKQPADVAIDDYINNQFDVKFTVRLDNADDKNFKTIYESDKAAFNYIPLGHPIDLLTKQKATALLNSNSYNLNPKEELICLLFADMVEDFYNELDKRQAQVQPQTMPDEMVTITRPARVKKTQSNPIQHAKDRGGIVLSAGAYMPLGATNPVFKNNAVLGVSLMSPLSNSFIFEGMIKVRINSNDRDFDYMLRDEIYTINSKATYLMGGSIGYKVYDDEKYIIYPKIGIAFESTNTGLAETIYDDNSYDEYGDPTSYTRYNNLNTVNFAPGVTFMRYIAGKTFMGLNVNYHYSPYHLNNNLQTEIFNSYSSVELFVRFSL
;
A
#
# COMPACT_ATOMS: atom_id res chain seq x y z
N MET A 1 52.17 -8.31 33.41
CA MET A 1 51.42 -9.40 32.75
C MET A 1 50.02 -9.01 32.28
N LYS A 2 49.18 -8.29 33.06
CA LYS A 2 47.84 -7.85 32.60
C LYS A 2 47.81 -6.95 31.35
N ASN A 3 48.83 -6.11 31.14
CA ASN A 3 48.87 -5.20 29.98
C ASN A 3 49.28 -5.90 28.66
N PHE A 4 49.88 -7.09 28.72
CA PHE A 4 50.34 -7.82 27.54
C PHE A 4 49.20 -8.65 26.92
N THR A 5 48.30 -9.20 27.75
CA THR A 5 47.11 -9.92 27.29
C THR A 5 46.07 -9.00 26.64
N ILE A 6 45.94 -7.75 27.11
CA ILE A 6 45.04 -6.77 26.50
C ILE A 6 45.54 -6.36 25.11
N ALA A 7 46.86 -6.15 24.94
CA ALA A 7 47.43 -5.79 23.64
C ALA A 7 47.29 -6.90 22.58
N ILE A 8 47.44 -8.18 22.98
CA ILE A 8 47.24 -9.33 22.09
C ILE A 8 45.77 -9.46 21.68
N LEU A 9 44.82 -9.26 22.61
CA LEU A 9 43.39 -9.31 22.31
C LEU A 9 42.97 -8.18 21.36
N SER A 10 43.50 -6.97 21.55
CA SER A 10 43.27 -5.82 20.65
C SER A 10 43.87 -6.02 19.26
N PHE A 11 45.06 -6.65 19.17
CA PHE A 11 45.72 -6.95 17.89
C PHE A 11 45.00 -8.08 17.11
N LEU A 12 44.48 -9.09 17.82
CA LEU A 12 43.63 -10.14 17.24
C LEU A 12 42.29 -9.58 16.72
N LEU A 13 41.67 -8.64 17.45
CA LEU A 13 40.44 -7.96 17.01
C LEU A 13 40.66 -7.08 15.76
N LEU A 14 41.83 -6.43 15.65
CA LEU A 14 42.20 -5.65 14.46
C LEU A 14 42.46 -6.55 13.25
N LEU A 15 43.13 -7.69 13.41
CA LEU A 15 43.35 -8.65 12.32
C LEU A 15 42.04 -9.24 11.75
N THR A 16 41.05 -9.51 12.60
CA THR A 16 39.72 -10.00 12.15
C THR A 16 38.91 -8.95 11.39
N ALA A 17 39.10 -7.66 11.70
CA ALA A 17 38.39 -6.58 11.02
C ALA A 17 38.90 -6.35 9.59
N PHE A 18 40.22 -6.45 9.37
CA PHE A 18 40.82 -6.33 8.03
C PHE A 18 40.45 -7.48 7.10
N THR A 19 40.33 -8.72 7.60
CA THR A 19 39.90 -9.86 6.79
C THR A 19 38.43 -9.77 6.38
N ALA A 20 37.57 -9.23 7.24
CA ALA A 20 36.15 -9.07 6.95
C ALA A 20 35.89 -8.05 5.82
N GLN A 21 36.60 -6.92 5.82
CA GLN A 21 36.44 -5.90 4.76
C GLN A 21 36.97 -6.38 3.41
N ALA A 22 38.12 -7.06 3.38
CA ALA A 22 38.67 -7.62 2.14
C ALA A 22 37.80 -8.73 1.54
N GLN A 23 37.12 -9.53 2.38
CA GLN A 23 36.18 -10.56 1.91
C GLN A 23 34.89 -9.94 1.32
N GLN A 24 34.43 -8.81 1.85
CA GLN A 24 33.23 -8.12 1.37
C GLN A 24 33.44 -7.48 -0.02
N GLU A 25 34.57 -6.78 -0.25
CA GLU A 25 34.88 -6.21 -1.58
C GLU A 25 35.03 -7.28 -2.66
N ASN A 26 35.62 -8.43 -2.31
CA ASN A 26 35.78 -9.54 -3.25
C ASN A 26 34.42 -10.15 -3.66
N CYS A 27 33.45 -10.17 -2.75
CA CYS A 27 32.14 -10.74 -3.04
C CYS A 27 31.27 -9.88 -3.94
N GLU A 28 31.31 -8.57 -3.78
CA GLU A 28 30.58 -7.67 -4.67
C GLU A 28 31.09 -7.79 -6.12
N SER A 29 32.40 -7.73 -6.30
CA SER A 29 33.04 -7.82 -7.63
C SER A 29 32.79 -9.18 -8.30
N ILE A 30 32.94 -10.28 -7.56
CA ILE A 30 32.76 -11.63 -8.11
C ILE A 30 31.29 -11.92 -8.41
N SER A 31 30.36 -11.46 -7.55
CA SER A 31 28.93 -11.55 -7.83
C SER A 31 28.58 -10.80 -9.10
N GLU A 32 29.00 -9.53 -9.25
CA GLU A 32 28.70 -8.73 -10.44
C GLU A 32 29.17 -9.39 -11.75
N ILE A 33 30.45 -9.80 -11.81
CA ILE A 33 31.03 -10.48 -12.98
C ILE A 33 30.32 -11.81 -13.27
N SER A 34 29.94 -12.55 -12.21
CA SER A 34 29.29 -13.84 -12.37
C SER A 34 27.84 -13.70 -12.82
N LEU A 35 27.11 -12.70 -12.34
CA LEU A 35 25.71 -12.45 -12.73
C LEU A 35 25.56 -12.16 -14.23
N ASP A 36 26.51 -11.41 -14.80
CA ASP A 36 26.57 -11.11 -16.25
C ASP A 36 26.71 -12.37 -17.10
N ARG A 37 27.44 -13.37 -16.60
CA ARG A 37 27.62 -14.66 -17.29
C ARG A 37 26.49 -15.64 -17.00
N LEU A 38 25.95 -15.61 -15.78
CA LEU A 38 24.92 -16.54 -15.31
C LEU A 38 23.59 -16.31 -16.01
N THR A 39 23.21 -15.06 -16.23
CA THR A 39 21.95 -14.68 -16.88
C THR A 39 21.78 -15.31 -18.28
N PRO A 40 22.71 -15.14 -19.25
CA PRO A 40 22.58 -15.75 -20.57
C PRO A 40 22.68 -17.28 -20.56
N LEU A 41 23.40 -17.88 -19.60
CA LEU A 41 23.46 -19.34 -19.45
C LEU A 41 22.11 -19.89 -18.97
N LEU A 42 21.48 -19.23 -18.00
CA LEU A 42 20.15 -19.59 -17.53
C LEU A 42 19.09 -19.41 -18.61
N ASP A 43 19.13 -18.31 -19.37
CA ASP A 43 18.22 -18.07 -20.49
C ASP A 43 18.31 -19.18 -21.55
N LYS A 44 19.53 -19.60 -21.90
CA LYS A 44 19.80 -20.66 -22.89
C LYS A 44 19.65 -22.09 -22.36
N ASN A 45 19.40 -22.28 -21.06
CA ASN A 45 19.38 -23.60 -20.40
C ASN A 45 20.74 -24.36 -20.49
N ASP A 46 21.87 -23.65 -20.55
CA ASP A 46 23.19 -24.31 -20.54
C ASP A 46 23.65 -24.61 -19.11
N PHE A 47 23.00 -25.61 -18.51
CA PHE A 47 23.20 -25.99 -17.11
C PHE A 47 24.59 -26.57 -16.79
N SER A 48 25.33 -27.01 -17.82
CA SER A 48 26.69 -27.52 -17.66
C SER A 48 27.66 -26.42 -17.18
N GLN A 49 27.50 -25.20 -17.70
CA GLN A 49 28.33 -24.06 -17.33
C GLN A 49 27.78 -23.31 -16.11
N VAL A 50 26.48 -23.43 -15.83
CA VAL A 50 25.86 -22.86 -14.63
C VAL A 50 26.52 -23.40 -13.36
N ASP A 51 26.71 -24.71 -13.24
CA ASP A 51 27.24 -25.33 -12.01
C ASP A 51 28.68 -24.92 -11.69
N VAL A 52 29.52 -24.77 -12.72
CA VAL A 52 30.90 -24.26 -12.59
C VAL A 52 30.89 -22.84 -12.04
N LEU A 53 29.97 -22.00 -12.53
CA LEU A 53 29.85 -20.61 -12.12
C LEU A 53 29.29 -20.49 -10.70
N LEU A 54 28.28 -21.30 -10.34
CA LEU A 54 27.76 -21.37 -8.97
C LEU A 54 28.85 -21.78 -7.99
N THR A 55 29.63 -22.82 -8.31
CA THR A 55 30.74 -23.29 -7.46
C THR A 55 31.80 -22.20 -7.28
N THR A 56 32.07 -21.41 -8.33
CA THR A 56 33.00 -20.28 -8.26
C THR A 56 32.51 -19.20 -7.29
N ILE A 57 31.24 -18.80 -7.41
CA ILE A 57 30.60 -17.84 -6.48
C ILE A 57 30.67 -18.38 -5.05
N GLU A 58 30.27 -19.63 -4.84
CA GLU A 58 30.19 -20.26 -3.52
C GLU A 58 31.56 -20.42 -2.84
N SER A 59 32.62 -20.62 -3.62
CA SER A 59 34.00 -20.73 -3.10
C SER A 59 34.53 -19.43 -2.47
N VAL A 60 33.94 -18.30 -2.83
CA VAL A 60 34.36 -16.96 -2.39
C VAL A 60 33.35 -16.37 -1.42
N CYS A 61 32.06 -16.50 -1.73
CA CYS A 61 30.97 -15.85 -0.99
C CYS A 61 30.13 -16.79 -0.14
N GLY A 62 30.45 -18.09 -0.16
CA GLY A 62 29.65 -19.11 0.49
C GLY A 62 28.35 -19.41 -0.26
N VAL A 63 27.64 -20.42 0.24
CA VAL A 63 26.34 -20.81 -0.30
C VAL A 63 25.31 -19.72 0.00
N SER A 64 24.60 -19.29 -1.03
CA SER A 64 23.56 -18.27 -0.93
C SER A 64 22.20 -18.84 -1.34
N GLU A 65 21.13 -18.11 -1.03
CA GLU A 65 19.78 -18.45 -1.48
C GLU A 65 19.75 -18.60 -3.01
N VAL A 66 20.29 -17.63 -3.74
CA VAL A 66 20.21 -17.59 -5.20
C VAL A 66 20.98 -18.76 -5.82
N THR A 67 22.18 -19.06 -5.31
CA THR A 67 22.98 -20.17 -5.84
C THR A 67 22.30 -21.51 -5.59
N GLN A 68 21.75 -21.72 -4.39
CA GLN A 68 21.05 -22.94 -4.05
C GLN A 68 19.72 -23.10 -4.82
N ARG A 69 18.96 -22.01 -5.02
CA ARG A 69 17.73 -22.01 -5.84
C ARG A 69 18.00 -22.41 -7.28
N ILE A 70 19.06 -21.87 -7.88
CA ILE A 70 19.45 -22.23 -9.24
C ILE A 70 19.90 -23.70 -9.30
N ARG A 71 20.66 -24.17 -8.31
CA ARG A 71 21.11 -25.56 -8.23
C ARG A 71 19.93 -26.53 -8.14
N ILE A 72 18.92 -26.24 -7.32
CA ILE A 72 17.69 -27.05 -7.22
C ILE A 72 16.96 -27.11 -8.55
N LEU A 73 16.71 -25.96 -9.19
CA LEU A 73 16.03 -25.90 -10.49
C LEU A 73 16.78 -26.71 -11.54
N ARG A 74 18.11 -26.62 -11.57
CA ARG A 74 18.97 -27.39 -12.45
C ARG A 74 18.83 -28.90 -12.20
N LEU A 75 18.84 -29.35 -10.94
CA LEU A 75 18.66 -30.77 -10.61
C LEU A 75 17.31 -31.30 -11.10
N ILE A 76 16.22 -30.55 -10.86
CA ILE A 76 14.88 -30.92 -11.31
C ILE A 76 14.80 -30.99 -12.84
N ILE A 77 15.36 -29.99 -13.53
CA ILE A 77 15.38 -29.93 -15.00
C ILE A 77 16.19 -31.09 -15.60
N ASP A 78 17.33 -31.43 -15.01
CA ASP A 78 18.19 -32.55 -15.41
C ASP A 78 17.62 -33.92 -14.96
N LYS A 79 16.45 -33.95 -14.30
CA LYS A 79 15.80 -35.16 -13.73
C LYS A 79 16.71 -35.91 -12.75
N GLN A 80 17.52 -35.15 -12.01
CA GLN A 80 18.37 -35.65 -10.94
C GLN A 80 17.68 -35.48 -9.58
N PRO A 81 17.96 -36.34 -8.58
CA PRO A 81 17.37 -36.20 -7.25
C PRO A 81 17.69 -34.83 -6.63
N ALA A 82 16.64 -34.07 -6.30
CA ALA A 82 16.76 -32.74 -5.69
C ALA A 82 16.50 -32.72 -4.17
N ASP A 83 16.07 -33.83 -3.57
CA ASP A 83 15.57 -33.88 -2.18
C ASP A 83 16.58 -33.32 -1.16
N VAL A 84 17.85 -33.71 -1.25
CA VAL A 84 18.92 -33.23 -0.35
C VAL A 84 19.13 -31.73 -0.51
N ALA A 85 19.18 -31.24 -1.75
CA ALA A 85 19.37 -29.82 -2.02
C ALA A 85 18.19 -28.97 -1.55
N ILE A 86 16.96 -29.50 -1.63
CA ILE A 86 15.74 -28.88 -1.13
C ILE A 86 15.75 -28.87 0.41
N ASP A 87 16.11 -29.98 1.05
CA ASP A 87 16.19 -30.05 2.51
C ASP A 87 17.25 -29.07 3.04
N ASP A 88 18.41 -28.97 2.39
CA ASP A 88 19.44 -27.98 2.72
C ASP A 88 18.92 -26.55 2.55
N TYR A 89 18.13 -26.28 1.52
CA TYR A 89 17.55 -24.95 1.29
C TYR A 89 16.62 -24.53 2.44
N ILE A 90 15.74 -25.44 2.87
CA ILE A 90 14.84 -25.19 4.01
C ILE A 90 15.61 -25.10 5.34
N ASN A 91 16.58 -25.99 5.57
CA ASN A 91 17.37 -26.02 6.80
C ASN A 91 18.22 -24.75 6.98
N ASN A 92 18.69 -24.16 5.88
CA ASN A 92 19.42 -22.89 5.88
C ASN A 92 18.50 -21.65 5.93
N GLN A 93 17.18 -21.85 6.06
CA GLN A 93 16.17 -20.80 6.04
C GLN A 93 16.22 -19.94 4.77
N PHE A 94 16.62 -20.53 3.65
CA PHE A 94 16.69 -19.82 2.37
C PHE A 94 15.31 -19.52 1.81
N ASP A 95 14.28 -20.28 2.18
CA ASP A 95 12.88 -19.98 1.93
C ASP A 95 12.46 -18.62 2.52
N VAL A 96 12.89 -18.35 3.75
CA VAL A 96 12.67 -17.07 4.41
C VAL A 96 13.45 -15.96 3.71
N LYS A 97 14.73 -16.19 3.39
CA LYS A 97 15.56 -15.19 2.70
C LYS A 97 15.03 -14.85 1.32
N PHE A 98 14.55 -15.84 0.57
CA PHE A 98 13.99 -15.65 -0.75
C PHE A 98 12.67 -14.87 -0.68
N THR A 99 11.81 -15.19 0.28
CA THR A 99 10.57 -14.44 0.49
C THR A 99 10.86 -12.96 0.80
N VAL A 100 11.84 -12.69 1.68
CA VAL A 100 12.29 -11.33 1.98
C VAL A 100 12.85 -10.64 0.72
N ARG A 101 13.60 -11.37 -0.11
CA ARG A 101 14.14 -10.83 -1.37
C ARG A 101 13.01 -10.43 -2.33
N LEU A 102 11.99 -11.26 -2.50
CA LEU A 102 10.82 -10.95 -3.34
C LEU A 102 10.08 -9.71 -2.81
N ASP A 103 9.78 -9.68 -1.49
CA ASP A 103 9.09 -8.56 -0.84
C ASP A 103 9.83 -7.22 -1.06
N ASN A 104 11.16 -7.21 -0.95
CA ASN A 104 11.95 -5.99 -1.14
C ASN A 104 12.11 -5.61 -2.63
N ALA A 105 12.05 -6.58 -3.55
CA ALA A 105 12.11 -6.31 -4.98
C ALA A 105 10.84 -5.61 -5.51
N ASP A 106 9.69 -5.83 -4.85
CA ASP A 106 8.41 -5.21 -5.18
C ASP A 106 8.25 -3.76 -4.66
N ASP A 107 9.16 -3.29 -3.79
CA ASP A 107 9.12 -1.92 -3.27
C ASP A 107 9.52 -0.88 -4.34
N LYS A 108 8.87 0.30 -4.35
CA LYS A 108 9.21 1.40 -5.28
C LYS A 108 10.66 1.87 -5.14
N ASN A 109 11.27 1.68 -3.97
CA ASN A 109 12.63 2.07 -3.63
C ASN A 109 13.59 0.86 -3.53
N PHE A 110 13.28 -0.27 -4.18
CA PHE A 110 14.10 -1.50 -4.11
C PHE A 110 15.60 -1.26 -4.34
N LYS A 111 15.96 -0.33 -5.24
CA LYS A 111 17.36 0.05 -5.49
C LYS A 111 18.02 0.63 -4.23
N THR A 112 17.34 1.53 -3.54
CA THR A 112 17.86 2.15 -2.30
C THR A 112 17.95 1.13 -1.18
N ILE A 113 17.00 0.20 -1.09
CA ILE A 113 17.02 -0.90 -0.11
C ILE A 113 18.28 -1.75 -0.32
N TYR A 114 18.53 -2.15 -1.58
CA TYR A 114 19.73 -2.91 -1.93
C TYR A 114 21.03 -2.14 -1.62
N GLU A 115 21.14 -0.87 -2.04
CA GLU A 115 22.34 -0.07 -1.81
C GLU A 115 22.62 0.17 -0.31
N SER A 116 21.58 0.17 0.54
CA SER A 116 21.74 0.36 1.98
C SER A 116 22.31 -0.86 2.71
N ASP A 117 22.12 -2.07 2.16
CA ASP A 117 22.60 -3.32 2.76
C ASP A 117 22.80 -4.42 1.70
N LYS A 118 23.85 -4.30 0.89
CA LYS A 118 24.15 -5.26 -0.19
C LYS A 118 24.43 -6.67 0.34
N ALA A 119 25.04 -6.76 1.53
CA ALA A 119 25.40 -8.03 2.15
C ALA A 119 24.16 -8.86 2.52
N ALA A 120 23.08 -8.21 2.99
CA ALA A 120 21.81 -8.89 3.26
C ALA A 120 21.19 -9.57 2.04
N PHE A 121 21.52 -9.11 0.83
CA PHE A 121 21.06 -9.67 -0.45
C PHE A 121 22.15 -10.45 -1.19
N ASN A 122 23.20 -10.88 -0.48
CA ASN A 122 24.33 -11.62 -1.04
C ASN A 122 25.00 -10.92 -2.25
N TYR A 123 24.97 -9.58 -2.27
CA TYR A 123 25.49 -8.75 -3.36
C TYR A 123 24.85 -9.02 -4.73
N ILE A 124 23.61 -9.54 -4.73
CA ILE A 124 22.81 -9.73 -5.93
C ILE A 124 21.70 -8.66 -5.93
N PRO A 125 21.69 -7.71 -6.89
CA PRO A 125 20.71 -6.64 -6.94
C PRO A 125 19.27 -7.15 -6.88
N LEU A 126 18.39 -6.43 -6.19
CA LEU A 126 16.96 -6.72 -6.20
C LEU A 126 16.36 -6.48 -7.59
N GLY A 127 15.43 -7.33 -8.02
CA GLY A 127 14.81 -7.26 -9.36
C GLY A 127 15.75 -7.67 -10.50
N HIS A 128 16.80 -8.44 -10.20
CA HIS A 128 17.75 -8.91 -11.20
C HIS A 128 17.08 -9.91 -12.17
N PRO A 129 17.45 -9.95 -13.47
CA PRO A 129 16.83 -10.86 -14.46
C PRO A 129 16.82 -12.34 -14.07
N ILE A 130 17.77 -12.78 -13.24
CA ILE A 130 17.80 -14.15 -12.70
C ILE A 130 16.54 -14.49 -11.92
N ASP A 131 15.97 -13.55 -11.15
CA ASP A 131 14.75 -13.79 -10.38
C ASP A 131 13.57 -14.10 -11.32
N LEU A 132 13.45 -13.37 -12.43
CA LEU A 132 12.45 -13.63 -13.46
C LEU A 132 12.69 -14.98 -14.17
N LEU A 133 13.94 -15.27 -14.55
CA LEU A 133 14.28 -16.52 -15.26
C LEU A 133 14.02 -17.76 -14.39
N THR A 134 14.39 -17.71 -13.12
CA THR A 134 14.14 -18.81 -12.17
C THR A 134 12.65 -18.97 -11.89
N LYS A 135 11.88 -17.88 -11.77
CA LYS A 135 10.41 -17.91 -11.70
C LYS A 135 9.80 -18.59 -12.92
N GLN A 136 10.19 -18.16 -14.12
CA GLN A 136 9.68 -18.75 -15.38
C GLN A 136 9.98 -20.26 -15.47
N LYS A 137 11.17 -20.68 -15.07
CA LYS A 137 11.53 -22.11 -15.05
C LYS A 137 10.69 -22.90 -14.05
N ALA A 138 10.52 -22.40 -12.83
CA ALA A 138 9.67 -23.03 -11.83
C ALA A 138 8.21 -23.14 -12.30
N THR A 139 7.66 -22.06 -12.87
CA THR A 139 6.32 -22.06 -13.46
C THR A 139 6.21 -23.07 -14.61
N ALA A 140 7.23 -23.17 -15.47
CA ALA A 140 7.24 -24.14 -16.56
C ALA A 140 7.29 -25.59 -16.06
N LEU A 141 8.06 -25.87 -15.00
CA LEU A 141 8.14 -27.19 -14.36
C LEU A 141 6.78 -27.62 -13.80
N LEU A 142 6.07 -26.72 -13.12
CA LEU A 142 4.74 -27.00 -12.55
C LEU A 142 3.66 -27.27 -13.60
N ASN A 143 3.77 -26.66 -14.79
CA ASN A 143 2.77 -26.76 -15.84
C ASN A 143 3.12 -27.78 -16.94
N SER A 144 4.30 -28.40 -16.89
CA SER A 144 4.78 -29.29 -17.95
C SER A 144 4.49 -30.75 -17.65
N ASN A 145 3.73 -31.39 -18.54
CA ASN A 145 3.49 -32.85 -18.50
C ASN A 145 4.77 -33.69 -18.77
N SER A 146 5.89 -33.05 -19.15
CA SER A 146 7.16 -33.74 -19.40
C SER A 146 7.99 -34.01 -18.14
N TYR A 147 7.57 -33.44 -17.02
CA TYR A 147 8.17 -33.62 -15.70
C TYR A 147 7.15 -34.26 -14.77
N ASN A 148 7.60 -35.26 -14.01
CA ASN A 148 6.80 -35.88 -12.95
C ASN A 148 7.42 -35.48 -11.61
N LEU A 149 7.06 -34.29 -11.13
CA LEU A 149 7.63 -33.72 -9.92
C LEU A 149 7.19 -34.55 -8.71
N ASN A 150 8.15 -34.87 -7.85
CA ASN A 150 7.82 -35.45 -6.56
C ASN A 150 7.17 -34.37 -5.64
N PRO A 151 6.51 -34.75 -4.54
CA PRO A 151 5.84 -33.77 -3.69
C PRO A 151 6.74 -32.66 -3.13
N LYS A 152 8.03 -32.92 -2.87
CA LYS A 152 9.00 -31.90 -2.39
C LYS A 152 9.40 -30.94 -3.52
N GLU A 153 9.62 -31.48 -4.72
CA GLU A 153 9.96 -30.73 -5.92
C GLU A 153 8.80 -29.83 -6.36
N GLU A 154 7.56 -30.33 -6.30
CA GLU A 154 6.36 -29.54 -6.54
C GLU A 154 6.27 -28.40 -5.52
N LEU A 155 6.44 -28.70 -4.23
CA LEU A 155 6.38 -27.72 -3.15
C LEU A 155 7.42 -26.61 -3.34
N ILE A 156 8.70 -26.94 -3.52
CA ILE A 156 9.74 -25.91 -3.72
C ILE A 156 9.53 -25.13 -5.03
N CYS A 157 9.00 -25.76 -6.08
CA CYS A 157 8.65 -25.05 -7.30
C CYS A 157 7.53 -24.04 -7.09
N LEU A 158 6.55 -24.28 -6.20
CA LEU A 158 5.54 -23.27 -5.83
C LEU A 158 6.22 -22.01 -5.27
N LEU A 159 7.17 -22.19 -4.36
CA LEU A 159 7.95 -21.09 -3.80
C LEU A 159 8.69 -20.32 -4.90
N PHE A 160 9.47 -21.03 -5.73
CA PHE A 160 10.27 -20.40 -6.78
C PHE A 160 9.44 -19.77 -7.90
N ALA A 161 8.21 -20.25 -8.12
CA ALA A 161 7.25 -19.67 -9.04
C ALA A 161 6.54 -18.41 -8.48
N ASP A 162 6.94 -17.93 -7.30
CA ASP A 162 6.34 -16.79 -6.59
C ASP A 162 4.87 -17.06 -6.21
N MET A 163 4.56 -18.34 -5.92
CA MET A 163 3.30 -18.77 -5.32
C MET A 163 3.54 -19.08 -3.84
N VAL A 164 4.06 -18.08 -3.13
CA VAL A 164 4.53 -18.17 -1.74
C VAL A 164 3.41 -18.61 -0.79
N GLU A 165 2.17 -18.14 -1.01
CA GLU A 165 1.01 -18.55 -0.22
C GLU A 165 0.70 -20.03 -0.38
N ASP A 166 0.71 -20.54 -1.62
CA ASP A 166 0.44 -21.95 -1.91
C ASP A 166 1.53 -22.85 -1.31
N PHE A 167 2.80 -22.40 -1.35
CA PHE A 167 3.91 -23.09 -0.69
C PHE A 167 3.68 -23.27 0.82
N TYR A 168 3.41 -22.19 1.57
CA TYR A 168 3.24 -22.30 3.01
C TYR A 168 1.94 -23.03 3.39
N ASN A 169 0.85 -22.85 2.64
CA ASN A 169 -0.40 -23.57 2.86
C ASN A 169 -0.20 -25.10 2.71
N GLU A 170 0.56 -25.50 1.70
CA GLU A 170 0.83 -26.91 1.44
C GLU A 170 1.85 -27.50 2.44
N LEU A 171 2.84 -26.71 2.85
CA LEU A 171 3.78 -27.08 3.91
C LEU A 171 3.03 -27.33 5.23
N ASP A 172 2.12 -26.44 5.62
CA ASP A 172 1.33 -26.54 6.85
C ASP A 172 0.40 -27.76 6.82
N LYS A 173 -0.27 -28.03 5.68
CA LYS A 173 -1.09 -29.24 5.51
C LYS A 173 -0.28 -30.52 5.71
N ARG A 174 0.93 -30.57 5.16
CA ARG A 174 1.80 -31.75 5.26
C ARG A 174 2.31 -31.96 6.68
N GLN A 175 2.65 -30.88 7.38
CA GLN A 175 3.01 -30.94 8.80
C GLN A 175 1.83 -31.41 9.67
N ALA A 176 0.60 -30.98 9.35
CA ALA A 176 -0.60 -31.42 10.07
C ALA A 176 -1.00 -32.89 9.81
N GLN A 177 -0.52 -33.49 8.71
CA GLN A 177 -0.80 -34.90 8.36
C GLN A 177 0.19 -35.89 9.00
N VAL A 178 1.28 -35.43 9.60
CA VAL A 178 2.17 -36.29 10.40
C VAL A 178 1.53 -36.51 11.77
N GLN A 179 0.85 -37.66 11.95
CA GLN A 179 0.33 -38.07 13.26
C GLN A 179 1.45 -38.11 14.32
N PRO A 180 1.17 -37.76 15.59
CA PRO A 180 2.17 -37.78 16.64
C PRO A 180 2.50 -39.24 16.99
N GLN A 181 3.56 -39.78 16.40
CA GLN A 181 4.19 -41.00 16.93
C GLN A 181 5.11 -40.59 18.08
N THR A 182 4.87 -41.22 19.21
CA THR A 182 5.66 -41.13 20.44
C THR A 182 7.13 -41.50 20.23
N MET A 183 8.01 -40.72 20.90
CA MET A 183 9.46 -40.87 21.17
C MET A 183 10.42 -40.11 20.24
N PRO A 184 11.66 -39.80 20.69
CA PRO A 184 12.15 -39.18 21.93
C PRO A 184 12.72 -37.75 21.68
N ASP A 185 13.15 -37.05 22.73
CA ASP A 185 13.53 -35.62 22.84
C ASP A 185 14.66 -35.09 21.92
N GLU A 186 14.59 -35.28 20.62
CA GLU A 186 15.48 -34.58 19.67
C GLU A 186 14.77 -34.28 18.35
N MET A 187 13.58 -33.71 18.43
CA MET A 187 12.93 -33.12 17.27
C MET A 187 13.33 -31.65 17.19
N VAL A 188 14.15 -31.33 16.18
CA VAL A 188 14.44 -29.98 15.72
C VAL A 188 13.10 -29.26 15.56
N THR A 189 12.75 -28.48 16.58
CA THR A 189 11.67 -27.53 16.46
C THR A 189 12.15 -26.57 15.41
N ILE A 190 11.59 -26.65 14.19
CA ILE A 190 11.67 -25.55 13.22
C ILE A 190 10.92 -24.41 13.91
N THR A 191 11.68 -23.72 14.75
CA THR A 191 11.22 -22.58 15.50
C THR A 191 11.07 -21.55 14.42
N ARG A 192 9.83 -21.40 13.93
CA ARG A 192 9.36 -20.27 13.16
C ARG A 192 10.08 -19.08 13.79
N PRO A 193 11.09 -18.46 13.15
CA PRO A 193 11.84 -17.39 13.79
C PRO A 193 10.77 -16.43 14.25
N ALA A 194 10.72 -16.19 15.57
CA ALA A 194 9.76 -15.29 16.16
C ALA A 194 9.86 -14.04 15.32
N ARG A 195 8.83 -13.85 14.47
CA ARG A 195 8.85 -12.83 13.44
C ARG A 195 9.13 -11.58 14.23
N VAL A 196 10.32 -11.01 14.07
CA VAL A 196 10.44 -9.58 14.22
C VAL A 196 9.42 -9.11 13.20
N LYS A 197 8.23 -8.75 13.69
CA LYS A 197 7.09 -8.30 12.90
C LYS A 197 7.50 -6.98 12.25
N LYS A 198 8.40 -7.04 11.28
CA LYS A 198 8.35 -6.23 10.09
C LYS A 198 7.46 -7.03 9.16
N THR A 199 6.17 -6.82 9.37
CA THR A 199 5.09 -6.92 8.41
C THR A 199 5.56 -7.35 7.02
N GLN A 200 5.47 -8.65 6.74
CA GLN A 200 5.14 -9.08 5.38
C GLN A 200 3.89 -8.30 5.03
N SER A 201 4.03 -7.34 4.14
CA SER A 201 2.95 -6.50 3.70
C SER A 201 2.01 -7.36 2.87
N ASN A 202 1.01 -7.91 3.56
CA ASN A 202 -0.24 -8.29 2.93
C ASN A 202 -0.56 -7.22 1.85
N PRO A 203 -0.92 -7.55 0.60
CA PRO A 203 -1.24 -6.54 -0.42
C PRO A 203 -2.25 -5.50 0.11
N ILE A 204 -3.10 -5.92 1.05
CA ILE A 204 -3.98 -5.06 1.85
C ILE A 204 -3.19 -4.06 2.70
N GLN A 205 -2.14 -4.48 3.40
CA GLN A 205 -1.25 -3.63 4.18
C GLN A 205 -0.55 -2.58 3.32
N HIS A 206 -0.01 -2.96 2.15
CA HIS A 206 0.54 -1.99 1.20
C HIS A 206 -0.50 -0.98 0.69
N ALA A 207 -1.74 -1.41 0.51
CA ALA A 207 -2.86 -0.51 0.19
C ALA A 207 -3.23 0.40 1.38
N LYS A 208 -2.91 0.01 2.60
CA LYS A 208 -3.18 0.80 3.81
C LYS A 208 -2.06 1.78 4.17
N ASP A 209 -0.81 1.48 3.84
CA ASP A 209 0.36 2.24 4.31
C ASP A 209 0.51 3.63 3.69
N ARG A 210 -0.26 3.92 2.63
CA ARG A 210 -0.17 5.17 1.88
C ARG A 210 -1.48 5.92 1.91
N GLY A 211 -1.40 7.25 1.79
CA GLY A 211 -2.57 8.08 1.57
C GLY A 211 -3.31 7.69 0.29
N GLY A 212 -4.55 8.14 0.16
CA GLY A 212 -5.38 7.78 -0.99
C GLY A 212 -6.27 8.90 -1.46
N ILE A 213 -6.65 8.84 -2.75
CA ILE A 213 -7.70 9.67 -3.33
C ILE A 213 -8.99 8.87 -3.25
N VAL A 214 -10.06 9.52 -2.81
CA VAL A 214 -11.38 8.94 -2.67
C VAL A 214 -12.34 9.67 -3.59
N LEU A 215 -13.06 8.91 -4.40
CA LEU A 215 -14.18 9.38 -5.20
C LEU A 215 -15.47 8.87 -4.56
N SER A 216 -16.46 9.75 -4.40
CA SER A 216 -17.70 9.46 -3.70
C SER A 216 -18.91 9.99 -4.46
N ALA A 217 -20.02 9.25 -4.39
CA ALA A 217 -21.30 9.62 -4.95
C ALA A 217 -22.43 9.09 -4.07
N GLY A 218 -23.48 9.88 -3.89
CA GLY A 218 -24.55 9.53 -2.97
C GLY A 218 -25.75 10.45 -3.00
N ALA A 219 -26.56 10.33 -1.95
CA ALA A 219 -27.72 11.16 -1.70
C ALA A 219 -27.55 12.00 -0.44
N TYR A 220 -28.05 13.22 -0.47
CA TYR A 220 -28.11 14.17 0.64
C TYR A 220 -29.58 14.51 0.88
N MET A 221 -30.09 14.25 2.09
CA MET A 221 -31.53 14.27 2.38
C MET A 221 -31.84 14.95 3.71
N PRO A 222 -32.96 15.68 3.80
CA PRO A 222 -33.40 16.32 5.05
C PRO A 222 -33.93 15.27 6.04
N LEU A 223 -33.56 15.41 7.31
CA LEU A 223 -34.02 14.50 8.36
C LEU A 223 -35.23 15.06 9.12
N GLY A 224 -36.43 14.60 8.74
CA GLY A 224 -37.66 14.90 9.49
C GLY A 224 -38.27 16.28 9.23
N ALA A 225 -37.76 17.05 8.26
CA ALA A 225 -38.39 18.29 7.84
C ALA A 225 -39.62 18.04 6.95
N THR A 226 -40.68 18.81 7.19
CA THR A 226 -41.84 18.85 6.32
C THR A 226 -41.62 19.97 5.29
N ASN A 227 -41.49 19.60 4.01
CA ASN A 227 -41.26 20.53 2.89
C ASN A 227 -40.04 21.48 3.03
N PRO A 228 -38.81 20.96 3.22
CA PRO A 228 -37.60 21.78 3.34
C PRO A 228 -37.22 22.45 2.01
N VAL A 229 -36.41 23.51 2.10
CA VAL A 229 -35.84 24.23 0.95
C VAL A 229 -35.00 23.28 0.10
N PHE A 230 -33.92 22.73 0.67
CA PHE A 230 -33.14 21.66 0.05
C PHE A 230 -33.80 20.31 0.33
N LYS A 231 -34.18 19.60 -0.73
CA LYS A 231 -34.80 18.27 -0.71
C LYS A 231 -33.73 17.18 -0.90
N ASN A 232 -34.16 16.03 -1.42
CA ASN A 232 -33.31 14.91 -1.71
C ASN A 232 -32.45 15.22 -2.95
N ASN A 233 -31.17 15.43 -2.70
CA ASN A 233 -30.22 15.90 -3.69
C ASN A 233 -29.10 14.89 -3.90
N ALA A 234 -28.56 14.85 -5.12
CA ALA A 234 -27.37 14.06 -5.38
C ALA A 234 -26.14 14.78 -4.82
N VAL A 235 -25.19 14.04 -4.27
CA VAL A 235 -23.91 14.57 -3.83
C VAL A 235 -22.77 13.80 -4.48
N LEU A 236 -21.78 14.53 -4.97
CA LEU A 236 -20.54 13.99 -5.53
C LEU A 236 -19.37 14.59 -4.76
N GLY A 237 -18.31 13.81 -4.53
CA GLY A 237 -17.19 14.28 -3.73
C GLY A 237 -15.87 13.65 -4.11
N VAL A 238 -14.81 14.44 -3.95
CA VAL A 238 -13.42 13.99 -4.00
C VAL A 238 -12.79 14.29 -2.65
N SER A 239 -12.01 13.35 -2.11
CA SER A 239 -11.25 13.61 -0.89
C SER A 239 -9.87 12.97 -0.93
N LEU A 240 -8.96 13.57 -0.17
CA LEU A 240 -7.65 13.02 0.17
C LEU A 240 -7.76 12.41 1.55
N MET A 241 -7.37 11.14 1.66
CA MET A 241 -7.43 10.37 2.90
C MET A 241 -6.02 9.99 3.33
N SER A 242 -5.75 10.07 4.63
CA SER A 242 -4.49 9.61 5.22
C SER A 242 -4.28 8.10 5.01
N PRO A 243 -3.07 7.57 5.28
CA PRO A 243 -2.85 6.13 5.37
C PRO A 243 -3.88 5.46 6.29
N LEU A 244 -4.40 4.32 5.84
CA LEU A 244 -5.29 3.45 6.62
C LEU A 244 -4.52 2.59 7.62
N SER A 245 -3.18 2.57 7.57
CA SER A 245 -2.35 1.95 8.60
C SER A 245 -2.48 2.66 9.94
N ASN A 246 -2.70 3.98 9.93
CA ASN A 246 -2.90 4.79 11.12
C ASN A 246 -4.23 4.48 11.83
N SER A 247 -4.27 4.60 13.16
CA SER A 247 -5.51 4.47 13.95
C SER A 247 -6.46 5.65 13.73
N PHE A 248 -5.89 6.85 13.60
CA PHE A 248 -6.62 8.06 13.21
C PHE A 248 -6.59 8.23 11.69
N ILE A 249 -7.77 8.44 11.10
CA ILE A 249 -7.95 8.70 9.68
C ILE A 249 -8.32 10.15 9.51
N PHE A 250 -7.53 10.86 8.69
CA PHE A 250 -7.78 12.26 8.34
C PHE A 250 -8.24 12.31 6.88
N GLU A 251 -9.30 13.07 6.62
CA GLU A 251 -9.84 13.28 5.28
C GLU A 251 -9.94 14.78 4.98
N GLY A 252 -9.39 15.24 3.87
CA GLY A 252 -9.68 16.57 3.29
C GLY A 252 -10.59 16.40 2.08
N MET A 253 -11.72 17.09 2.04
CA MET A 253 -12.80 16.83 1.08
C MET A 253 -13.30 18.09 0.37
N ILE A 254 -13.65 17.91 -0.90
CA ILE A 254 -14.45 18.84 -1.70
C ILE A 254 -15.65 18.06 -2.22
N LYS A 255 -16.86 18.54 -1.95
CA LYS A 255 -18.12 17.95 -2.42
C LYS A 255 -18.98 18.97 -3.13
N VAL A 256 -19.80 18.48 -4.04
CA VAL A 256 -20.83 19.23 -4.73
C VAL A 256 -22.15 18.53 -4.51
N ARG A 257 -23.10 19.24 -3.90
CA ARG A 257 -24.51 18.86 -3.86
C ARG A 257 -25.20 19.48 -5.08
N ILE A 258 -25.80 18.63 -5.91
CA ILE A 258 -26.60 19.03 -7.05
C ILE A 258 -28.02 19.22 -6.55
N ASN A 259 -28.43 20.49 -6.46
CA ASN A 259 -29.72 20.90 -5.96
C ASN A 259 -30.77 20.73 -7.06
N SER A 260 -31.76 19.87 -6.85
CA SER A 260 -32.77 19.49 -7.82
C SER A 260 -34.15 19.39 -7.17
N ASN A 261 -35.15 20.01 -7.80
CA ASN A 261 -36.50 20.14 -7.26
C ASN A 261 -36.58 20.85 -5.91
N ASP A 262 -35.53 21.61 -5.56
CA ASP A 262 -35.47 22.43 -4.36
C ASP A 262 -36.42 23.62 -4.46
N ARG A 263 -36.92 24.06 -3.31
CA ARG A 263 -37.78 25.25 -3.23
C ARG A 263 -36.90 26.49 -3.30
N ASP A 264 -37.47 27.57 -3.82
CA ASP A 264 -36.82 28.87 -3.81
C ASP A 264 -36.66 29.39 -2.37
N PHE A 265 -35.65 30.21 -2.15
CA PHE A 265 -35.43 30.92 -0.89
C PHE A 265 -35.12 32.39 -1.16
N ASP A 266 -35.54 33.23 -0.23
CA ASP A 266 -35.38 34.68 -0.33
C ASP A 266 -34.05 35.12 0.31
N TYR A 267 -33.29 35.91 -0.45
CA TYR A 267 -31.99 36.44 -0.09
C TYR A 267 -31.97 37.96 -0.27
N MET A 268 -31.53 38.68 0.76
CA MET A 268 -31.49 40.14 0.78
C MET A 268 -30.13 40.65 0.30
N LEU A 269 -30.14 41.55 -0.69
CA LEU A 269 -28.96 42.21 -1.21
C LEU A 269 -29.29 43.68 -1.46
N ARG A 270 -28.57 44.60 -0.80
CA ARG A 270 -28.78 46.06 -0.88
C ARG A 270 -30.24 46.49 -0.66
N ASP A 271 -30.86 45.98 0.41
CA ASP A 271 -32.25 46.26 0.80
C ASP A 271 -33.32 45.78 -0.20
N GLU A 272 -32.94 44.99 -1.21
CA GLU A 272 -33.85 44.30 -2.13
C GLU A 272 -33.87 42.80 -1.85
N ILE A 273 -35.04 42.18 -2.00
CA ILE A 273 -35.22 40.75 -1.81
C ILE A 273 -35.20 40.05 -3.17
N TYR A 274 -34.29 39.09 -3.31
CA TYR A 274 -34.16 38.23 -4.47
C TYR A 274 -34.61 36.81 -4.13
N THR A 275 -35.52 36.27 -4.92
CA THR A 275 -35.96 34.86 -4.82
C THR A 275 -35.02 33.99 -5.64
N ILE A 276 -34.33 33.06 -4.97
CA ILE A 276 -33.21 32.30 -5.53
C ILE A 276 -33.56 30.83 -5.64
N ASN A 277 -33.34 30.27 -6.84
CA ASN A 277 -33.30 28.83 -7.06
C ASN A 277 -31.83 28.41 -7.32
N SER A 278 -31.18 27.87 -6.28
CA SER A 278 -29.79 27.43 -6.39
C SER A 278 -29.68 26.05 -7.02
N LYS A 279 -28.83 25.90 -8.04
CA LYS A 279 -28.56 24.61 -8.70
C LYS A 279 -27.44 23.79 -8.06
N ALA A 280 -26.57 24.41 -7.27
CA ALA A 280 -25.39 23.74 -6.73
C ALA A 280 -24.97 24.33 -5.39
N THR A 281 -24.54 23.45 -4.50
CA THR A 281 -23.90 23.81 -3.24
C THR A 281 -22.57 23.10 -3.11
N TYR A 282 -21.53 23.85 -2.77
CA TYR A 282 -20.17 23.36 -2.62
C TYR A 282 -19.85 23.18 -1.13
N LEU A 283 -19.23 22.07 -0.78
CA LEU A 283 -18.75 21.81 0.57
C LEU A 283 -17.24 21.58 0.51
N MET A 284 -16.47 22.35 1.27
CA MET A 284 -15.01 22.19 1.37
C MET A 284 -14.62 22.09 2.83
N GLY A 285 -13.92 21.03 3.21
CA GLY A 285 -13.60 20.81 4.61
C GLY A 285 -12.76 19.57 4.85
N GLY A 286 -12.88 19.03 6.05
CA GLY A 286 -12.22 17.80 6.42
C GLY A 286 -12.89 17.08 7.57
N SER A 287 -12.41 15.87 7.83
CA SER A 287 -12.87 15.06 8.95
C SER A 287 -11.74 14.29 9.60
N ILE A 288 -11.94 13.95 10.88
CA ILE A 288 -11.10 13.07 11.65
C ILE A 288 -11.94 11.90 12.14
N GLY A 289 -11.43 10.68 11.97
CA GLY A 289 -12.05 9.46 12.44
C GLY A 289 -11.09 8.55 13.18
N TYR A 290 -11.64 7.64 13.99
CA TYR A 290 -10.86 6.67 14.76
C TYR A 290 -11.33 5.26 14.41
N LYS A 291 -10.41 4.39 13.97
CA LYS A 291 -10.74 2.99 13.64
C LYS A 291 -11.17 2.22 14.87
N VAL A 292 -12.43 1.80 14.88
CA VAL A 292 -13.00 0.93 15.93
C VAL A 292 -12.93 -0.54 15.53
N TYR A 293 -12.83 -0.82 14.22
CA TYR A 293 -12.67 -2.16 13.67
C TYR A 293 -11.76 -2.12 12.45
N ASP A 294 -10.79 -3.04 12.40
CA ASP A 294 -9.86 -3.22 11.30
C ASP A 294 -9.35 -4.66 11.30
N ASP A 295 -9.92 -5.52 10.44
CA ASP A 295 -9.45 -6.90 10.22
C ASP A 295 -8.64 -7.03 8.93
N GLU A 296 -8.05 -5.92 8.48
CA GLU A 296 -7.38 -5.73 7.20
C GLU A 296 -8.36 -5.65 6.02
N LYS A 297 -9.27 -6.61 5.88
CA LYS A 297 -10.25 -6.66 4.76
C LYS A 297 -11.38 -5.66 4.94
N TYR A 298 -11.81 -5.41 6.17
CA TYR A 298 -12.92 -4.54 6.54
C TYR A 298 -12.44 -3.54 7.57
N ILE A 299 -12.79 -2.27 7.35
CA ILE A 299 -12.45 -1.18 8.25
C ILE A 299 -13.72 -0.40 8.55
N ILE A 300 -13.94 -0.14 9.84
CA ILE A 300 -15.05 0.67 10.33
C ILE A 300 -14.49 1.75 11.25
N TYR A 301 -14.89 2.99 11.00
CA TYR A 301 -14.55 4.10 11.88
C TYR A 301 -15.68 5.13 11.95
N PRO A 302 -16.11 5.52 13.16
CA PRO A 302 -16.80 6.79 13.33
C PRO A 302 -15.87 7.95 13.01
N LYS A 303 -16.45 9.06 12.54
CA LYS A 303 -15.75 10.29 12.24
C LYS A 303 -16.57 11.52 12.57
N ILE A 304 -15.88 12.63 12.74
CA ILE A 304 -16.47 13.96 12.85
C ILE A 304 -15.82 14.88 11.83
N GLY A 305 -16.65 15.62 11.10
CA GLY A 305 -16.22 16.54 10.06
C GLY A 305 -16.65 17.96 10.31
N ILE A 306 -15.89 18.89 9.75
CA ILE A 306 -16.27 20.29 9.59
C ILE A 306 -16.02 20.70 8.15
N ALA A 307 -16.98 21.43 7.56
CA ALA A 307 -16.82 21.98 6.22
C ALA A 307 -17.42 23.38 6.14
N PHE A 308 -16.86 24.19 5.24
CA PHE A 308 -17.49 25.39 4.76
C PHE A 308 -18.45 25.02 3.64
N GLU A 309 -19.69 25.47 3.74
CA GLU A 309 -20.74 25.23 2.75
C GLU A 309 -21.08 26.55 2.04
N SER A 310 -21.04 26.54 0.71
CA SER A 310 -21.32 27.69 -0.14
C SER A 310 -22.35 27.30 -1.19
N THR A 311 -23.58 27.77 -1.02
CA THR A 311 -24.68 27.62 -1.99
C THR A 311 -24.65 28.78 -2.97
N ASN A 312 -24.54 28.45 -4.26
CA ASN A 312 -24.50 29.46 -5.31
C ASN A 312 -25.87 30.11 -5.49
N THR A 313 -25.95 31.43 -5.34
CA THR A 313 -27.20 32.19 -5.52
C THR A 313 -27.38 32.72 -6.93
N GLY A 314 -26.33 32.73 -7.75
CA GLY A 314 -26.32 33.40 -9.06
C GLY A 314 -26.26 34.92 -8.99
N LEU A 315 -26.26 35.52 -7.79
CA LEU A 315 -26.15 36.96 -7.59
C LEU A 315 -24.67 37.37 -7.67
N ALA A 316 -24.36 38.27 -8.60
CA ALA A 316 -23.02 38.80 -8.82
C ALA A 316 -23.07 40.32 -8.93
N GLU A 317 -22.09 40.99 -8.32
CA GLU A 317 -21.91 42.43 -8.40
C GLU A 317 -20.55 42.76 -8.99
N THR A 318 -20.48 43.70 -9.92
CA THR A 318 -19.21 44.27 -10.38
C THR A 318 -18.79 45.36 -9.40
N ILE A 319 -17.62 45.18 -8.77
CA ILE A 319 -17.00 46.18 -7.91
C ILE A 319 -15.83 46.79 -8.69
N TYR A 320 -15.84 48.11 -8.82
CA TYR A 320 -14.73 48.86 -9.37
C TYR A 320 -13.74 49.18 -8.25
N ASP A 321 -12.47 48.87 -8.46
CA ASP A 321 -11.38 49.24 -7.58
C ASP A 321 -10.81 50.58 -8.02
N ASP A 322 -11.20 51.63 -7.31
CA ASP A 322 -10.76 53.00 -7.58
C ASP A 322 -9.23 53.20 -7.36
N ASN A 323 -8.53 52.22 -6.77
CA ASN A 323 -7.10 52.29 -6.46
C ASN A 323 -6.21 51.46 -7.38
N SER A 324 -6.77 50.76 -8.37
CA SER A 324 -5.98 50.06 -9.38
C SER A 324 -6.53 50.35 -10.77
N TYR A 325 -5.62 50.70 -11.69
CA TYR A 325 -5.94 51.01 -13.07
C TYR A 325 -5.26 49.98 -13.98
N ASP A 326 -5.94 49.60 -15.06
CA ASP A 326 -5.35 48.74 -16.08
C ASP A 326 -4.33 49.50 -16.96
N GLU A 327 -3.74 48.80 -17.94
CA GLU A 327 -2.73 49.37 -18.85
C GLU A 327 -3.26 50.57 -19.67
N TYR A 328 -4.58 50.74 -19.75
CA TYR A 328 -5.25 51.82 -20.48
C TYR A 328 -5.74 52.96 -19.56
N GLY A 329 -5.54 52.83 -18.24
CA GLY A 329 -5.94 53.83 -17.25
C GLY A 329 -7.39 53.72 -16.79
N ASP A 330 -8.07 52.60 -17.07
CA ASP A 330 -9.43 52.35 -16.60
C ASP A 330 -9.42 51.65 -15.23
N PRO A 331 -10.35 51.98 -14.30
CA PRO A 331 -10.42 51.32 -13.00
C PRO A 331 -10.61 49.82 -13.19
N THR A 332 -9.77 49.02 -12.53
CA THR A 332 -9.95 47.57 -12.61
C THR A 332 -11.25 47.20 -11.92
N SER A 333 -11.93 46.18 -12.43
CA SER A 333 -13.16 45.69 -11.81
C SER A 333 -13.04 44.20 -11.52
N TYR A 334 -13.67 43.78 -10.44
CA TYR A 334 -13.80 42.38 -10.09
C TYR A 334 -15.25 42.04 -9.76
N THR A 335 -15.65 40.82 -10.13
CA THR A 335 -16.99 40.32 -9.86
C THR A 335 -17.03 39.66 -8.49
N ARG A 336 -17.87 40.17 -7.60
CA ARG A 336 -18.15 39.57 -6.29
C ARG A 336 -19.42 38.73 -6.36
N TYR A 337 -19.30 37.44 -6.06
CA TYR A 337 -20.44 36.53 -5.94
C TYR A 337 -21.02 36.57 -4.53
N ASN A 338 -22.34 36.72 -4.42
CA ASN A 338 -23.06 36.78 -3.15
C ASN A 338 -23.67 35.43 -2.80
N ASN A 339 -22.83 34.45 -2.46
CA ASN A 339 -23.27 33.10 -2.11
C ASN A 339 -23.85 33.02 -0.70
N LEU A 340 -24.77 32.07 -0.51
CA LEU A 340 -25.23 31.67 0.82
C LEU A 340 -24.18 30.77 1.46
N ASN A 341 -23.46 31.32 2.43
CA ASN A 341 -22.37 30.63 3.13
C ASN A 341 -22.79 30.20 4.54
N THR A 342 -22.36 29.02 4.97
CA THR A 342 -22.51 28.52 6.35
C THR A 342 -21.40 27.52 6.70
N VAL A 343 -21.39 27.04 7.95
CA VAL A 343 -20.51 25.99 8.44
C VAL A 343 -21.32 24.70 8.56
N ASN A 344 -20.77 23.58 8.12
CA ASN A 344 -21.37 22.26 8.19
C ASN A 344 -20.61 21.41 9.21
N PHE A 345 -21.30 20.92 10.24
CA PHE A 345 -20.76 19.93 11.17
C PHE A 345 -21.29 18.55 10.82
N ALA A 346 -20.39 17.58 10.64
CA ALA A 346 -20.73 16.30 10.04
C ALA A 346 -20.22 15.08 10.82
N PRO A 347 -20.88 14.65 11.92
CA PRO A 347 -20.61 13.36 12.53
C PRO A 347 -21.13 12.22 11.65
N GLY A 348 -20.39 11.14 11.54
CA GLY A 348 -20.75 10.02 10.68
C GLY A 348 -19.98 8.75 10.98
N VAL A 349 -20.24 7.72 10.17
CA VAL A 349 -19.55 6.44 10.21
C VAL A 349 -19.20 6.01 8.80
N THR A 350 -17.97 5.53 8.65
CA THR A 350 -17.47 4.94 7.42
C THR A 350 -17.33 3.44 7.59
N PHE A 351 -17.84 2.69 6.61
CA PHE A 351 -17.60 1.26 6.43
C PHE A 351 -16.85 1.08 5.12
N MET A 352 -15.73 0.37 5.10
CA MET A 352 -15.01 0.08 3.87
C MET A 352 -14.49 -1.34 3.84
N ARG A 353 -14.35 -1.86 2.62
CA ARG A 353 -13.85 -3.19 2.32
C ARG A 353 -12.74 -3.09 1.28
N TYR A 354 -11.66 -3.84 1.51
CA TYR A 354 -10.63 -4.10 0.51
C TYR A 354 -11.20 -4.93 -0.64
N ILE A 355 -10.96 -4.48 -1.88
CA ILE A 355 -11.41 -5.18 -3.07
C ILE A 355 -10.24 -5.94 -3.70
N ALA A 356 -9.31 -5.22 -4.30
CA ALA A 356 -8.14 -5.78 -4.96
C ALA A 356 -7.08 -4.68 -5.19
N GLY A 357 -5.82 -5.11 -5.28
CA GLY A 357 -4.68 -4.23 -5.53
C GLY A 357 -4.55 -3.15 -4.48
N LYS A 358 -4.76 -1.89 -4.87
CA LYS A 358 -4.62 -0.71 -4.00
C LYS A 358 -5.96 -0.03 -3.70
N THR A 359 -7.06 -0.76 -3.85
CA THR A 359 -8.41 -0.19 -3.90
C THR A 359 -9.29 -0.69 -2.76
N PHE A 360 -9.96 0.26 -2.11
CA PHE A 360 -11.03 0.00 -1.15
C PHE A 360 -12.35 0.56 -1.69
N MET A 361 -13.45 -0.09 -1.37
CA MET A 361 -14.80 0.40 -1.64
C MET A 361 -15.56 0.48 -0.32
N GLY A 362 -16.38 1.51 -0.15
CA GLY A 362 -17.08 1.68 1.11
C GLY A 362 -18.35 2.50 1.00
N LEU A 363 -19.01 2.59 2.15
CA LEU A 363 -20.20 3.38 2.41
C LEU A 363 -19.90 4.37 3.52
N ASN A 364 -20.25 5.63 3.30
CA ASN A 364 -20.12 6.70 4.26
C ASN A 364 -21.51 7.24 4.59
N VAL A 365 -21.86 7.22 5.88
CA VAL A 365 -23.16 7.71 6.39
C VAL A 365 -22.88 8.86 7.34
N ASN A 366 -23.38 10.05 7.03
CA ASN A 366 -23.16 11.25 7.84
C ASN A 366 -24.48 11.89 8.23
N TYR A 367 -24.53 12.42 9.44
CA TYR A 367 -25.45 13.48 9.81
C TYR A 367 -24.77 14.82 9.53
N HIS A 368 -25.54 15.82 9.13
CA HIS A 368 -25.06 17.15 8.79
C HIS A 368 -25.89 18.20 9.53
N TYR A 369 -25.22 19.05 10.30
CA TYR A 369 -25.80 20.22 10.92
C TYR A 369 -25.21 21.49 10.28
N SER A 370 -26.05 22.21 9.51
CA SER A 370 -25.71 23.46 8.83
C SER A 370 -26.60 24.59 9.37
N PRO A 371 -26.12 25.46 10.27
CA PRO A 371 -26.90 26.58 10.79
C PRO A 371 -26.95 27.73 9.78
N TYR A 372 -27.91 27.68 8.86
CA TYR A 372 -28.03 28.69 7.79
C TYR A 372 -28.39 30.10 8.30
N HIS A 373 -28.97 30.20 9.49
CA HIS A 373 -29.28 31.46 10.16
C HIS A 373 -28.04 32.32 10.51
N LEU A 374 -26.83 31.76 10.42
CA LEU A 374 -25.60 32.55 10.56
C LEU A 374 -25.40 33.57 9.42
N ASN A 375 -26.14 33.42 8.32
CA ASN A 375 -26.12 34.37 7.21
C ASN A 375 -27.25 35.41 7.38
N ASN A 376 -26.88 36.63 7.76
CA ASN A 376 -27.83 37.72 8.01
C ASN A 376 -28.63 38.16 6.77
N ASN A 377 -28.18 37.82 5.57
CA ASN A 377 -28.86 38.17 4.33
C ASN A 377 -29.96 37.15 3.97
N LEU A 378 -29.97 35.97 4.60
CA LEU A 378 -30.98 34.95 4.36
C LEU A 378 -32.29 35.32 5.06
N GLN A 379 -33.38 35.46 4.30
CA GLN A 379 -34.72 35.78 4.84
C GLN A 379 -35.58 34.54 5.05
N THR A 380 -35.40 33.52 4.19
CA THR A 380 -36.12 32.24 4.32
C THR A 380 -35.43 31.31 5.31
N GLU A 381 -36.18 30.77 6.28
CA GLU A 381 -35.66 29.73 7.17
C GLU A 381 -35.35 28.45 6.36
N ILE A 382 -34.07 28.06 6.38
CA ILE A 382 -33.58 26.81 5.81
C ILE A 382 -33.38 25.82 6.95
N PHE A 383 -33.87 24.59 6.75
CA PHE A 383 -33.71 23.52 7.72
C PHE A 383 -32.22 23.25 7.98
N ASN A 384 -31.84 22.92 9.21
CA ASN A 384 -30.42 22.80 9.56
C ASN A 384 -29.92 21.34 9.61
N SER A 385 -30.80 20.34 9.58
CA SER A 385 -30.46 18.93 9.81
C SER A 385 -30.63 18.05 8.57
N TYR A 386 -29.54 17.42 8.13
CA TYR A 386 -29.55 16.55 6.95
C TYR A 386 -28.79 15.27 7.23
N SER A 387 -28.93 14.28 6.35
CA SER A 387 -28.06 13.12 6.28
C SER A 387 -27.51 12.94 4.88
N SER A 388 -26.34 12.33 4.79
CA SER A 388 -25.81 11.80 3.54
C SER A 388 -25.56 10.30 3.64
N VAL A 389 -25.77 9.62 2.53
CA VAL A 389 -25.35 8.23 2.32
C VAL A 389 -24.60 8.20 1.00
N GLU A 390 -23.31 7.91 1.07
CA GLU A 390 -22.37 8.03 -0.04
C GLU A 390 -21.60 6.72 -0.23
N LEU A 391 -21.68 6.15 -1.42
CA LEU A 391 -20.79 5.09 -1.85
C LEU A 391 -19.47 5.73 -2.28
N PHE A 392 -18.35 5.12 -1.94
CA PHE A 392 -17.05 5.63 -2.35
C PHE A 392 -16.07 4.54 -2.75
N VAL A 393 -15.09 4.94 -3.55
CA VAL A 393 -13.92 4.15 -3.91
C VAL A 393 -12.67 4.94 -3.56
N ARG A 394 -11.74 4.29 -2.85
CA ARG A 394 -10.45 4.83 -2.44
C ARG A 394 -9.35 4.15 -3.24
N PHE A 395 -8.47 4.93 -3.83
CA PHE A 395 -7.25 4.49 -4.51
C PHE A 395 -6.02 4.92 -3.72
N SER A 396 -5.14 3.98 -3.38
CA SER A 396 -3.90 4.26 -2.63
C SER A 396 -2.79 4.77 -3.56
N LEU A 397 -2.03 5.78 -3.14
CA LEU A 397 -1.05 6.52 -3.96
C LEU A 397 0.35 5.84 -4.11
#